data_AF-A0A7X7F142-F1
#
_entry.id   AF-A0A7X7F142-F1
#
_cell.length_a   1.000
_cell.length_b   1.000
_cell.length_c   1.000
_cell.angle_alpha   90.00
_cell.angle_beta   90.00
_cell.angle_gamma   90.00
#
_symmetry.space_group_name_H-M   'P 1'
#
loop_
_entity.id
_entity.type
_entity.pdbx_description
1 polymer ?
#
loop_
_entity_poly.entity_id
_entity_poly.type
_entity_poly.pdbx_seq_one_letter_code
_entity_poly.pdbx_strand_id
1 'polypeptide(L)'
;MLPRICAQRLLFAMALAIAASVAPAATDSDGLRATVKPIAPDVLAPNPSDPASIELIGKYYDSIRQWGEIVAARVQPVPEHPEASYLGKPRNVEDDVRPTCYAAMILGFLSEYQPPGVDVDQADRQRWRESAVRLLRYLTASHVTGGGACVNGQPWGNQWQSAMWARAAGMGGWFLWDHLDGELQLAVARLVEFEADRFPRQPPRTGLRDNTAAEENAWNAQITSLACHMMPFHPRAKAWEEAAIRYMYNSFSVSADAADNTRGDWGRPVKQWVTTVNAHDDFTVENHGLVHVGYLKNTASQLQETMVHPLMAGREPPAAAMHHIRDVFELLIDCMGWDAGPVYFSGTDWKIYHEQTSEVVIYTMLSLLKSDSRAAFLQEKALDALFRQQEAEKGFYNVRRDLEYGGLCATRLIACCLAQGVVDATPEPITADEFDRIAAGTRHLEAGKAVVHRTPSKFASFAWSQKRMALALPRDGTWVIWPHFASYLGIVDGKDSSIRHARLTNIDVDVRPDEFRVSGRLLRCKERDGFGLVQDFFFASPPDDYTVYIERLKTVDDLRLNARETGTIGLEYALGSNSRTLHGPW
;
A
#
# COMPACT_ATOMS: atom_id res chain seq x y z
N MET A 1 3.28 5.24 36.30
CA MET A 1 1.94 4.97 36.85
C MET A 1 0.92 5.07 35.72
N LEU A 2 0.36 3.93 35.30
CA LEU A 2 -0.89 3.81 34.54
C LEU A 2 -2.11 4.08 35.47
N PRO A 3 -3.37 4.17 35.00
CA PRO A 3 -3.87 4.28 33.61
C PRO A 3 -5.01 5.33 33.43
N ARG A 4 -5.21 5.81 32.18
CA ARG A 4 -6.50 6.30 31.69
C ARG A 4 -7.03 5.33 30.63
N ILE A 5 -7.53 4.21 31.14
CA ILE A 5 -8.42 3.26 30.46
C ILE A 5 -9.78 3.47 31.14
N CYS A 6 -10.73 4.20 30.53
CA CYS A 6 -12.14 4.09 30.95
C CYS A 6 -13.20 4.76 30.05
N ALA A 7 -12.85 5.59 29.05
CA ALA A 7 -13.90 6.28 28.27
C ALA A 7 -14.41 5.51 27.02
N GLN A 8 -13.69 4.49 26.55
CA GLN A 8 -14.07 3.75 25.31
C GLN A 8 -14.94 2.50 25.53
N ARG A 9 -15.19 2.07 26.78
CA ARG A 9 -15.96 0.84 27.06
C ARG A 9 -17.46 1.04 27.28
N LEU A 10 -17.94 2.28 27.46
CA LEU A 10 -19.37 2.55 27.77
C LEU A 10 -20.23 2.91 26.55
N LEU A 11 -19.63 3.20 25.39
CA LEU A 11 -20.38 3.40 24.13
C LEU A 11 -20.66 2.09 23.38
N PHE A 12 -20.04 0.97 23.80
CA PHE A 12 -20.23 -0.35 23.18
C PHE A 12 -21.51 -1.06 23.64
N ALA A 13 -22.08 -0.71 24.79
CA ALA A 13 -23.26 -1.38 25.34
C ALA A 13 -24.60 -0.83 24.81
N MET A 14 -24.62 0.37 24.22
CA MET A 14 -25.86 1.02 23.76
C MET A 14 -26.13 0.86 22.25
N ALA A 15 -25.15 0.40 21.47
CA ALA A 15 -25.32 0.09 20.05
C ALA A 15 -26.01 -1.27 19.78
N LEU A 16 -26.18 -2.10 20.81
CA LEU A 16 -26.80 -3.43 20.72
C LEU A 16 -28.35 -3.40 20.70
N ALA A 17 -28.99 -2.25 20.85
CA ALA A 17 -30.45 -2.17 21.03
C ALA A 17 -31.24 -1.48 19.90
N ILE A 18 -30.61 -0.95 18.85
CA ILE A 18 -31.32 -0.29 17.73
C ILE A 18 -30.78 -0.76 16.36
N ALA A 19 -30.70 -2.08 16.18
CA ALA A 19 -30.46 -2.71 14.86
C ALA A 19 -31.49 -3.81 14.54
N ALA A 20 -32.62 -3.82 15.26
CA ALA A 20 -33.76 -4.70 14.95
C ALA A 20 -34.78 -3.96 14.08
N SER A 21 -34.44 -3.70 12.82
CA SER A 21 -35.47 -3.43 11.81
C SER A 21 -35.01 -3.92 10.44
N VAL A 22 -35.52 -5.11 10.11
CA VAL A 22 -35.57 -5.79 8.82
C VAL A 22 -34.21 -6.09 8.19
N ALA A 23 -33.55 -7.14 8.70
CA ALA A 23 -32.58 -7.91 7.92
C ALA A 23 -33.35 -8.76 6.89
N PRO A 24 -32.97 -8.78 5.61
CA PRO A 24 -33.46 -9.80 4.69
C PRO A 24 -33.06 -11.19 5.23
N ALA A 25 -33.91 -12.19 4.99
CA ALA A 25 -33.67 -13.56 5.44
C ALA A 25 -32.28 -14.03 5.01
N ALA A 26 -31.52 -14.60 5.95
CA ALA A 26 -30.27 -15.28 5.64
C ALA A 26 -30.54 -16.33 4.55
N THR A 27 -29.77 -16.28 3.47
CA THR A 27 -29.85 -17.25 2.39
C THR A 27 -29.58 -18.64 3.00
N ASP A 28 -30.45 -19.62 2.76
CA ASP A 28 -30.20 -21.01 3.19
C ASP A 28 -28.85 -21.48 2.64
N SER A 29 -28.21 -22.44 3.30
CA SER A 29 -26.84 -22.89 3.05
C SER A 29 -26.59 -23.27 1.59
N ASP A 30 -27.53 -23.99 0.95
CA ASP A 30 -27.43 -24.29 -0.49
C ASP A 30 -27.72 -23.07 -1.38
N GLY A 31 -28.59 -22.17 -0.91
CA GLY A 31 -28.87 -20.91 -1.59
C GLY A 31 -27.65 -19.99 -1.66
N LEU A 32 -26.83 -19.89 -0.60
CA LEU A 32 -25.63 -19.04 -0.60
C LEU A 32 -24.58 -19.55 -1.58
N ARG A 33 -24.29 -20.85 -1.62
CA ARG A 33 -23.34 -21.42 -2.58
C ARG A 33 -23.76 -21.15 -4.03
N ALA A 34 -25.05 -21.28 -4.32
CA ALA A 34 -25.61 -21.03 -5.65
C ALA A 34 -25.49 -19.56 -6.10
N THR A 35 -25.20 -18.63 -5.18
CA THR A 35 -24.95 -17.23 -5.56
C THR A 35 -23.57 -17.00 -6.15
N VAL A 36 -22.60 -17.88 -5.88
CA VAL A 36 -21.24 -17.76 -6.39
C VAL A 36 -21.22 -18.10 -7.87
N LYS A 37 -20.66 -17.20 -8.68
CA LYS A 37 -20.38 -17.45 -10.10
C LYS A 37 -18.91 -17.89 -10.24
N PRO A 38 -18.61 -19.12 -10.68
CA PRO A 38 -17.24 -19.56 -10.93
C PRO A 38 -16.51 -18.63 -11.91
N ILE A 39 -15.19 -18.54 -11.79
CA ILE A 39 -14.35 -17.78 -12.72
C ILE A 39 -14.43 -18.45 -14.09
N ALA A 40 -14.54 -17.64 -15.15
CA ALA A 40 -14.60 -18.17 -16.50
C ALA A 40 -13.25 -18.82 -16.90
N PRO A 41 -13.23 -19.98 -17.57
CA PRO A 41 -11.98 -20.69 -17.89
C PRO A 41 -10.97 -19.87 -18.70
N ASP A 42 -11.43 -18.97 -19.56
CA ASP A 42 -10.60 -18.06 -20.36
C ASP A 42 -9.87 -17.00 -19.52
N VAL A 43 -10.38 -16.66 -18.34
CA VAL A 43 -9.66 -15.79 -17.38
C VAL A 43 -8.50 -16.54 -16.72
N LEU A 44 -8.66 -17.85 -16.50
CA LEU A 44 -7.62 -18.69 -15.88
C LEU A 44 -6.66 -19.29 -16.90
N ALA A 45 -7.04 -19.38 -18.17
CA ALA A 45 -6.20 -19.83 -19.27
C ALA A 45 -6.29 -18.83 -20.43
N PRO A 46 -5.76 -17.61 -20.26
CA PRO A 46 -5.90 -16.56 -21.27
C PRO A 46 -5.10 -16.91 -22.52
N ASN A 47 -5.56 -16.39 -23.66
CA ASN A 47 -4.89 -16.55 -24.95
C ASN A 47 -4.79 -15.18 -25.65
N PRO A 48 -4.01 -14.24 -25.08
CA PRO A 48 -3.83 -12.91 -25.65
C PRO A 48 -3.14 -13.00 -27.01
N SER A 49 -3.49 -12.07 -27.90
CA SER A 49 -2.92 -11.99 -29.23
C SER A 49 -1.65 -11.13 -29.29
N ASP A 50 -1.48 -10.20 -28.35
CA ASP A 50 -0.32 -9.34 -28.23
C ASP A 50 0.89 -10.08 -27.65
N PRO A 51 2.02 -10.20 -28.38
CA PRO A 51 3.24 -10.81 -27.87
C PRO A 51 3.78 -10.16 -26.59
N ALA A 52 3.63 -8.84 -26.43
CA ALA A 52 4.07 -8.15 -25.22
C ALA A 52 3.24 -8.56 -24.00
N SER A 53 1.93 -8.76 -24.18
CA SER A 53 1.05 -9.31 -23.15
C SER A 53 1.45 -10.73 -22.75
N ILE A 54 1.79 -11.60 -23.71
CA ILE A 54 2.29 -12.97 -23.43
C ILE A 54 3.58 -12.90 -22.58
N GLU A 55 4.53 -12.05 -22.97
CA GLU A 55 5.79 -11.88 -22.24
C GLU A 55 5.56 -11.38 -20.80
N LEU A 56 4.71 -10.36 -20.63
CA LEU A 56 4.39 -9.81 -19.31
C LEU A 56 3.68 -10.82 -18.41
N ILE A 57 2.73 -11.60 -18.94
CA ILE A 57 2.07 -12.67 -18.18
C ILE A 57 3.11 -13.71 -17.73
N GLY A 58 4.02 -14.13 -18.61
CA GLY A 58 5.10 -15.05 -18.25
C GLY A 58 5.98 -14.49 -17.12
N LYS A 59 6.41 -13.23 -17.25
CA LYS A 59 7.17 -12.48 -16.23
C LYS A 59 6.48 -12.45 -14.87
N TYR A 60 5.19 -12.12 -14.83
CA TYR A 60 4.42 -12.13 -13.58
C TYR A 60 4.30 -13.53 -13.00
N TYR A 61 3.92 -14.51 -13.82
CA TYR A 61 3.71 -15.87 -13.38
C TYR A 61 4.99 -16.49 -12.82
N ASP A 62 6.14 -16.33 -13.49
CA ASP A 62 7.42 -16.87 -13.02
C ASP A 62 7.84 -16.28 -11.68
N SER A 63 7.61 -14.99 -11.47
CA SER A 63 7.84 -14.34 -10.18
C SER A 63 6.98 -14.93 -9.07
N ILE A 64 5.67 -15.08 -9.34
CA ILE A 64 4.70 -15.64 -8.39
C ILE A 64 5.06 -17.10 -8.09
N ARG A 65 5.47 -17.87 -9.10
CA ARG A 65 5.87 -19.28 -8.95
C ARG A 65 7.09 -19.44 -8.05
N GLN A 66 8.13 -18.61 -8.24
CA GLN A 66 9.31 -18.63 -7.36
C GLN A 66 8.95 -18.40 -5.89
N TRP A 67 8.06 -17.43 -5.63
CA TRP A 67 7.53 -17.19 -4.29
C TRP A 67 6.63 -18.32 -3.80
N GLY A 68 5.78 -18.86 -4.68
CA GLY A 68 4.89 -19.98 -4.41
C GLY A 68 5.62 -21.24 -3.95
N GLU A 69 6.80 -21.53 -4.48
CA GLU A 69 7.63 -22.65 -4.02
C GLU A 69 8.13 -22.44 -2.58
N ILE A 70 8.54 -21.21 -2.24
CA ILE A 70 8.92 -20.85 -0.87
C ILE A 70 7.74 -21.01 0.07
N VAL A 71 6.56 -20.57 -0.36
CA VAL A 71 5.31 -20.70 0.40
C VAL A 71 4.97 -22.18 0.60
N ALA A 72 4.90 -22.97 -0.47
CA ALA A 72 4.56 -24.39 -0.42
C ALA A 72 5.49 -25.18 0.50
N ALA A 73 6.79 -24.88 0.49
CA ALA A 73 7.77 -25.51 1.36
C ALA A 73 7.63 -25.12 2.86
N ARG A 74 6.91 -24.04 3.17
CA ARG A 74 6.76 -23.48 4.53
C ARG A 74 5.36 -23.66 5.12
N VAL A 75 4.37 -24.08 4.33
CA VAL A 75 3.04 -24.45 4.82
C VAL A 75 3.16 -25.64 5.77
N GLN A 76 2.52 -25.55 6.93
CA GLN A 76 2.59 -26.57 7.98
C GLN A 76 1.19 -27.13 8.28
N PRO A 77 1.06 -28.44 8.55
CA PRO A 77 -0.18 -28.99 9.09
C PRO A 77 -0.52 -28.36 10.44
N VAL A 78 -1.81 -28.19 10.72
CA VAL A 78 -2.28 -27.92 12.07
C VAL A 78 -2.06 -29.18 12.92
N PRO A 79 -1.47 -29.10 14.13
CA PRO A 79 -1.33 -30.25 15.01
C PRO A 79 -2.69 -30.93 15.25
N GLU A 80 -2.71 -32.26 15.16
CA GLU A 80 -3.93 -33.10 15.34
C GLU A 80 -5.01 -32.93 14.27
N HIS A 81 -4.83 -31.99 13.32
CA HIS A 81 -5.75 -31.67 12.23
C HIS A 81 -5.01 -31.63 10.88
N PRO A 82 -4.52 -32.78 10.37
CA PRO A 82 -3.73 -32.83 9.14
C PRO A 82 -4.50 -32.34 7.90
N GLU A 83 -5.83 -32.34 7.93
CA GLU A 83 -6.70 -31.76 6.90
C GLU A 83 -6.62 -30.23 6.79
N ALA A 84 -6.01 -29.56 7.78
CA ALA A 84 -5.85 -28.11 7.84
C ALA A 84 -4.37 -27.72 7.86
N SER A 85 -4.07 -26.53 7.33
CA SER A 85 -2.70 -25.98 7.30
C SER A 85 -2.66 -24.49 7.60
N TYR A 86 -1.49 -23.99 8.00
CA TYR A 86 -1.21 -22.57 8.18
C TYR A 86 0.18 -22.18 7.64
N LEU A 87 0.42 -20.89 7.44
CA LEU A 87 1.75 -20.33 7.17
C LEU A 87 2.14 -19.36 8.29
N GLY A 88 3.37 -19.47 8.80
CA GLY A 88 3.85 -18.60 9.87
C GLY A 88 3.35 -19.05 11.23
N LYS A 89 2.54 -18.21 11.91
CA LYS A 89 2.04 -18.49 13.26
C LYS A 89 0.52 -18.76 13.21
N PRO A 90 0.01 -19.85 13.80
CA PRO A 90 -1.41 -20.19 13.74
C PRO A 90 -2.22 -19.48 14.83
N ARG A 91 -2.22 -18.15 14.81
CA ARG A 91 -2.86 -17.28 15.81
C ARG A 91 -3.87 -16.35 15.13
N ASN A 92 -4.40 -15.37 15.85
CA ASN A 92 -5.61 -14.64 15.46
C ASN A 92 -5.42 -13.12 15.26
N VAL A 93 -4.17 -12.64 15.22
CA VAL A 93 -3.86 -11.22 14.96
C VAL A 93 -3.25 -11.03 13.56
N GLU A 94 -3.00 -9.77 13.22
CA GLU A 94 -2.54 -9.30 11.91
C GLU A 94 -1.42 -10.14 11.29
N ASP A 95 -0.24 -10.14 11.91
CA ASP A 95 0.97 -10.81 11.42
C ASP A 95 0.84 -12.34 11.36
N ASP A 96 -0.22 -12.90 11.94
CA ASP A 96 -0.44 -14.34 12.07
C ASP A 96 -1.41 -14.86 10.98
N VAL A 97 -2.52 -14.15 10.74
CA VAL A 97 -3.57 -14.58 9.80
C VAL A 97 -3.24 -14.19 8.36
N ARG A 98 -2.74 -12.97 8.17
CA ARG A 98 -2.51 -12.39 6.83
C ARG A 98 -1.59 -13.24 5.95
N PRO A 99 -0.44 -13.77 6.42
CA PRO A 99 0.40 -14.64 5.60
C PRO A 99 -0.33 -15.91 5.14
N THR A 100 -1.19 -16.47 6.00
CA THR A 100 -1.97 -17.67 5.66
C THR A 100 -3.03 -17.38 4.60
N CYS A 101 -3.72 -16.23 4.67
CA CYS A 101 -4.64 -15.79 3.63
C CYS A 101 -3.97 -15.59 2.27
N TYR A 102 -2.80 -14.92 2.26
CA TYR A 102 -2.03 -14.73 1.02
C TYR A 102 -1.55 -16.07 0.46
N ALA A 103 -1.06 -16.98 1.30
CA ALA A 103 -0.66 -18.31 0.86
C ALA A 103 -1.79 -19.08 0.17
N ALA A 104 -3.02 -19.02 0.70
CA ALA A 104 -4.18 -19.65 0.08
C ALA A 104 -4.48 -19.07 -1.31
N MET A 105 -4.40 -17.74 -1.46
CA MET A 105 -4.56 -17.07 -2.76
C MET A 105 -3.48 -17.46 -3.75
N ILE A 106 -2.21 -17.45 -3.33
CA ILE A 106 -1.06 -17.70 -4.19
C ILE A 106 -1.04 -19.14 -4.70
N LEU A 107 -1.20 -20.11 -3.80
CA LEU A 107 -1.19 -21.51 -4.18
C LEU A 107 -2.46 -21.90 -4.98
N GLY A 108 -3.61 -21.30 -4.67
CA GLY A 108 -4.83 -21.46 -5.47
C GLY A 108 -4.71 -20.86 -6.87
N PHE A 109 -4.05 -19.71 -7.02
CA PHE A 109 -3.75 -19.15 -8.34
C PHE A 109 -2.81 -20.06 -9.12
N LEU A 110 -1.70 -20.50 -8.53
CA LEU A 110 -0.71 -21.35 -9.22
C LEU A 110 -1.27 -22.72 -9.63
N SER A 111 -2.22 -23.28 -8.88
CA SER A 111 -2.84 -24.56 -9.26
C SER A 111 -3.80 -24.46 -10.45
N GLU A 112 -4.42 -23.29 -10.65
CA GLU A 112 -5.52 -23.12 -11.61
C GLU A 112 -5.13 -22.30 -12.85
N TYR A 113 -4.29 -21.28 -12.67
CA TYR A 113 -3.86 -20.43 -13.77
C TYR A 113 -2.95 -21.18 -14.74
N GLN A 114 -3.19 -20.99 -16.03
CA GLN A 114 -2.47 -21.59 -17.14
C GLN A 114 -1.88 -20.46 -18.00
N PRO A 115 -0.61 -20.07 -17.77
CA PRO A 115 0.03 -19.04 -18.56
C PRO A 115 0.15 -19.47 -20.04
N PRO A 116 0.03 -18.52 -21.00
CA PRO A 116 0.16 -18.82 -22.42
C PRO A 116 1.53 -19.43 -22.74
N GLY A 117 1.55 -20.54 -23.46
CA GLY A 117 2.79 -21.16 -23.95
C GLY A 117 3.68 -21.84 -22.90
N VAL A 118 3.22 -21.96 -21.65
CA VAL A 118 3.98 -22.59 -20.55
C VAL A 118 3.26 -23.86 -20.12
N ASP A 119 3.88 -25.03 -20.23
CA ASP A 119 3.31 -26.26 -19.67
C ASP A 119 3.61 -26.35 -18.17
N VAL A 120 2.57 -26.33 -17.33
CA VAL A 120 2.71 -26.39 -15.88
C VAL A 120 2.50 -27.83 -15.43
N ASP A 121 3.50 -28.39 -14.74
CA ASP A 121 3.47 -29.78 -14.30
C ASP A 121 2.22 -30.10 -13.46
N GLN A 122 1.52 -31.18 -13.83
CA GLN A 122 0.26 -31.55 -13.17
C GLN A 122 0.44 -31.99 -11.72
N ALA A 123 1.59 -32.57 -11.36
CA ALA A 123 1.87 -32.93 -9.97
C ALA A 123 2.14 -31.68 -9.12
N ASP A 124 2.80 -30.67 -9.67
CA ASP A 124 2.94 -29.36 -9.02
C ASP A 124 1.58 -28.69 -8.80
N ARG A 125 0.73 -28.63 -9.84
CA ARG A 125 -0.65 -28.10 -9.74
C ARG A 125 -1.44 -28.79 -8.65
N GLN A 126 -1.41 -30.12 -8.61
CA GLN A 126 -2.11 -30.90 -7.60
C GLN A 126 -1.59 -30.62 -6.19
N ARG A 127 -0.26 -30.54 -6.01
CA ARG A 127 0.38 -30.27 -4.71
C ARG A 127 0.04 -28.86 -4.18
N TRP A 128 0.03 -27.85 -5.05
CA TRP A 128 -0.39 -26.50 -4.67
C TRP A 128 -1.88 -26.45 -4.34
N ARG A 129 -2.73 -27.11 -5.14
CA ARG A 129 -4.18 -27.21 -4.90
C ARG A 129 -4.49 -27.81 -3.52
N GLU A 130 -3.90 -28.96 -3.21
CA GLU A 130 -4.07 -29.63 -1.91
C GLU A 130 -3.64 -28.73 -0.74
N SER A 131 -2.51 -28.04 -0.89
CA SER A 131 -2.02 -27.11 0.13
C SER A 131 -2.96 -25.92 0.32
N ALA A 132 -3.45 -25.32 -0.76
CA ALA A 132 -4.39 -24.21 -0.73
C ALA A 132 -5.74 -24.60 -0.10
N VAL A 133 -6.28 -25.78 -0.43
CA VAL A 133 -7.50 -26.32 0.20
C VAL A 133 -7.32 -26.47 1.71
N ARG A 134 -6.18 -27.02 2.17
CA ARG A 134 -5.89 -27.17 3.62
C ARG A 134 -5.75 -25.83 4.32
N LEU A 135 -5.15 -24.82 3.68
CA LEU A 135 -5.08 -23.44 4.18
C LEU A 135 -6.50 -22.84 4.32
N LEU A 136 -7.35 -23.00 3.31
CA LEU A 136 -8.73 -22.50 3.33
C LEU A 136 -9.56 -23.18 4.43
N ARG A 137 -9.37 -24.48 4.67
CA ARG A 137 -10.03 -25.18 5.78
C ARG A 137 -9.67 -24.56 7.13
N TYR A 138 -8.38 -24.33 7.38
CA TYR A 138 -7.94 -23.67 8.62
C TYR A 138 -8.54 -22.27 8.74
N LEU A 139 -8.42 -21.44 7.70
CA LEU A 139 -8.89 -20.06 7.70
C LEU A 139 -10.39 -19.96 7.96
N THR A 140 -11.19 -20.75 7.24
CA THR A 140 -12.65 -20.70 7.36
C THR A 140 -13.16 -21.29 8.68
N ALA A 141 -12.54 -22.36 9.19
CA ALA A 141 -12.90 -22.96 10.47
C ALA A 141 -12.54 -22.05 11.66
N SER A 142 -11.41 -21.35 11.61
CA SER A 142 -10.95 -20.46 12.67
C SER A 142 -11.53 -19.04 12.61
N HIS A 143 -12.22 -18.70 11.53
CA HIS A 143 -12.94 -17.43 11.39
C HIS A 143 -14.20 -17.42 12.27
N VAL A 144 -14.66 -16.24 12.71
CA VAL A 144 -15.88 -16.08 13.53
C VAL A 144 -17.14 -16.72 12.91
N THR A 145 -17.20 -16.90 11.59
CA THR A 145 -18.31 -17.59 10.91
C THR A 145 -18.23 -19.11 10.94
N GLY A 146 -17.03 -19.67 11.17
CA GLY A 146 -16.79 -21.10 11.26
C GLY A 146 -17.08 -21.68 12.64
N GLY A 147 -17.21 -20.83 13.67
CA GLY A 147 -17.47 -21.23 15.05
C GLY A 147 -16.28 -21.86 15.78
N GLY A 148 -15.15 -22.07 15.10
CA GLY A 148 -13.90 -22.55 15.67
C GLY A 148 -12.98 -21.41 16.12
N ALA A 149 -11.71 -21.75 16.33
CA ALA A 149 -10.67 -20.82 16.77
C ALA A 149 -9.33 -21.15 16.10
N CYS A 150 -8.43 -20.16 16.05
CA CYS A 150 -7.03 -20.41 15.77
C CYS A 150 -6.41 -21.29 16.87
N VAL A 151 -5.18 -21.79 16.66
CA VAL A 151 -4.52 -22.72 17.60
C VAL A 151 -4.32 -22.10 19.01
N ASN A 152 -4.33 -20.78 19.13
CA ASN A 152 -4.31 -20.08 20.42
C ASN A 152 -5.69 -19.97 21.11
N GLY A 153 -6.72 -20.64 20.61
CA GLY A 153 -8.06 -20.66 21.20
C GLY A 153 -8.89 -19.40 20.98
N GLN A 154 -8.46 -18.50 20.09
CA GLN A 154 -9.20 -17.29 19.73
C GLN A 154 -9.60 -17.30 18.25
N PRO A 155 -10.82 -16.86 17.89
CA PRO A 155 -11.20 -16.70 16.50
C PRO A 155 -10.55 -15.45 15.88
N TRP A 156 -10.47 -15.44 14.56
CA TRP A 156 -10.16 -14.23 13.78
C TRP A 156 -11.38 -13.76 12.98
N GLY A 157 -11.34 -12.54 12.45
CA GLY A 157 -12.44 -11.93 11.72
C GLY A 157 -13.22 -10.90 12.53
N ASN A 158 -13.99 -10.05 11.85
CA ASN A 158 -14.63 -8.86 12.45
C ASN A 158 -13.65 -7.90 13.15
N GLN A 159 -12.43 -7.80 12.63
CA GLN A 159 -11.38 -6.93 13.17
C GLN A 159 -11.04 -5.80 12.20
N TRP A 160 -10.27 -4.82 12.65
CA TRP A 160 -10.08 -3.55 11.96
C TRP A 160 -9.57 -3.69 10.50
N GLN A 161 -8.76 -4.70 10.20
CA GLN A 161 -8.20 -4.97 8.86
C GLN A 161 -8.52 -6.38 8.33
N SER A 162 -9.35 -7.16 9.03
CA SER A 162 -9.64 -8.55 8.64
C SER A 162 -10.32 -8.64 7.27
N ALA A 163 -11.03 -7.60 6.83
CA ALA A 163 -11.61 -7.48 5.50
C ALA A 163 -10.59 -7.67 4.37
N MET A 164 -9.39 -7.07 4.50
CA MET A 164 -8.32 -7.20 3.52
C MET A 164 -7.80 -8.65 3.43
N TRP A 165 -7.60 -9.29 4.58
CA TRP A 165 -7.09 -10.67 4.63
C TRP A 165 -8.15 -11.66 4.15
N ALA A 166 -9.41 -11.41 4.50
CA ALA A 166 -10.56 -12.17 4.05
C ALA A 166 -10.74 -12.07 2.53
N ARG A 167 -10.43 -10.92 1.91
CA ARG A 167 -10.42 -10.80 0.45
C ARG A 167 -9.42 -11.77 -0.18
N ALA A 168 -8.21 -11.87 0.36
CA ALA A 168 -7.21 -12.83 -0.17
C ALA A 168 -7.67 -14.29 0.00
N ALA A 169 -8.20 -14.65 1.17
CA ALA A 169 -8.77 -15.98 1.39
C ALA A 169 -9.94 -16.28 0.43
N GLY A 170 -10.83 -15.31 0.23
CA GLY A 170 -11.95 -15.40 -0.70
C GLY A 170 -11.51 -15.57 -2.15
N MET A 171 -10.48 -14.83 -2.59
CA MET A 171 -9.87 -15.01 -3.92
C MET A 171 -9.31 -16.43 -4.10
N GLY A 172 -8.58 -16.95 -3.10
CA GLY A 172 -8.08 -18.33 -3.12
C GLY A 172 -9.21 -19.36 -3.25
N GLY A 173 -10.31 -19.15 -2.52
CA GLY A 173 -11.51 -19.99 -2.65
C GLY A 173 -12.25 -19.82 -3.97
N TRP A 174 -12.20 -18.65 -4.60
CA TRP A 174 -12.81 -18.40 -5.90
C TRP A 174 -12.04 -19.04 -7.06
N PHE A 175 -10.69 -18.99 -7.04
CA PHE A 175 -9.85 -19.75 -7.96
C PHE A 175 -10.16 -21.24 -7.90
N LEU A 176 -10.27 -21.77 -6.68
CA LEU A 176 -10.45 -23.20 -6.44
C LEU A 176 -11.90 -23.67 -6.46
N TRP A 177 -12.86 -22.81 -6.78
CA TRP A 177 -14.27 -23.04 -6.45
C TRP A 177 -14.81 -24.41 -6.88
N ASP A 178 -14.46 -24.85 -8.10
CA ASP A 178 -14.91 -26.13 -8.68
C ASP A 178 -14.16 -27.36 -8.10
N HIS A 179 -13.12 -27.13 -7.32
CA HIS A 179 -12.32 -28.15 -6.62
C HIS A 179 -12.59 -28.22 -5.11
N LEU A 180 -13.39 -27.30 -4.57
CA LEU A 180 -13.79 -27.32 -3.16
C LEU A 180 -14.97 -28.28 -2.95
N ASP A 181 -14.98 -28.99 -1.81
CA ASP A 181 -16.19 -29.70 -1.39
C ASP A 181 -17.31 -28.73 -0.99
N GLY A 182 -18.55 -29.22 -0.93
CA GLY A 182 -19.71 -28.37 -0.67
C GLY A 182 -19.65 -27.64 0.68
N GLU A 183 -19.03 -28.25 1.70
CA GLU A 183 -18.87 -27.62 3.02
C GLU A 183 -17.88 -26.44 2.96
N LEU A 184 -16.74 -26.63 2.30
CA LEU A 184 -15.72 -25.59 2.17
C LEU A 184 -16.17 -24.48 1.23
N GLN A 185 -16.90 -24.79 0.14
CA GLN A 185 -17.58 -23.79 -0.70
C GLN A 185 -18.47 -22.88 0.15
N LEU A 186 -19.32 -23.48 0.98
CA LEU A 186 -20.19 -22.74 1.89
C LEU A 186 -19.40 -21.90 2.89
N ALA A 187 -18.34 -22.46 3.47
CA ALA A 187 -17.53 -21.78 4.47
C ALA A 187 -16.78 -20.56 3.89
N VAL A 188 -16.25 -20.66 2.66
CA VAL A 188 -15.65 -19.54 1.93
C VAL A 188 -16.69 -18.47 1.62
N ALA A 189 -17.85 -18.85 1.08
CA ALA A 189 -18.90 -17.89 0.76
C ALA A 189 -19.40 -17.13 2.01
N ARG A 190 -19.56 -17.83 3.15
CA ARG A 190 -19.92 -17.22 4.44
C ARG A 190 -18.86 -16.25 4.95
N LEU A 191 -17.58 -16.59 4.81
CA LEU A 191 -16.47 -15.72 5.21
C LEU A 191 -16.50 -14.41 4.42
N VAL A 192 -16.65 -14.49 3.09
CA VAL A 192 -16.71 -13.31 2.21
C VAL A 192 -17.97 -12.48 2.49
N GLU A 193 -19.12 -13.13 2.60
CA GLU A 193 -20.40 -12.48 2.94
C GLU A 193 -20.31 -11.71 4.25
N PHE A 194 -19.83 -12.34 5.31
CA PHE A 194 -19.76 -11.74 6.65
C PHE A 194 -18.83 -10.52 6.67
N GLU A 195 -17.65 -10.62 6.07
CA GLU A 195 -16.70 -9.51 6.05
C GLU A 195 -17.17 -8.37 5.15
N ALA A 196 -17.83 -8.67 4.03
CA ALA A 196 -18.43 -7.65 3.16
C ALA A 196 -19.62 -6.92 3.82
N ASP A 197 -20.43 -7.62 4.60
CA ASP A 197 -21.63 -7.08 5.26
C ASP A 197 -21.37 -5.97 6.28
N ARG A 198 -20.13 -5.82 6.72
CA ARG A 198 -19.72 -4.75 7.63
C ARG A 198 -19.88 -3.37 7.02
N PHE A 199 -19.76 -3.25 5.70
CA PHE A 199 -19.51 -1.98 5.02
C PHE A 199 -20.72 -1.29 4.35
N PRO A 200 -21.79 -1.98 3.89
CA PRO A 200 -22.94 -1.32 3.26
C PRO A 200 -23.55 -0.18 4.07
N ARG A 201 -23.60 -0.31 5.41
CA ARG A 201 -24.15 0.70 6.33
C ARG A 201 -23.10 1.48 7.10
N GLN A 202 -21.83 1.11 6.98
CA GLN A 202 -20.74 1.83 7.61
C GLN A 202 -20.32 2.99 6.68
N PRO A 203 -20.24 4.23 7.17
CA PRO A 203 -19.71 5.33 6.39
C PRO A 203 -18.19 5.18 6.22
N PRO A 204 -17.63 5.64 5.08
CA PRO A 204 -16.19 5.81 4.94
C PRO A 204 -15.62 6.70 6.06
N ARG A 205 -14.39 6.43 6.47
CA ARG A 205 -13.72 7.23 7.50
C ARG A 205 -13.09 8.47 6.87
N THR A 206 -13.00 9.55 7.63
CA THR A 206 -12.34 10.81 7.22
C THR A 206 -11.21 11.16 8.18
N GLY A 207 -10.11 11.67 7.62
CA GLY A 207 -8.98 12.24 8.37
C GLY A 207 -8.03 12.93 7.41
N LEU A 208 -7.52 14.11 7.77
CA LEU A 208 -6.66 14.91 6.90
C LEU A 208 -5.24 15.12 7.45
N ARG A 209 -5.11 15.23 8.78
CA ARG A 209 -3.85 15.47 9.48
C ARG A 209 -3.54 14.29 10.40
N ASP A 210 -2.26 14.05 10.62
CA ASP A 210 -1.68 12.98 11.45
C ASP A 210 -1.96 11.54 10.99
N ASN A 211 -3.22 11.20 10.70
CA ASN A 211 -3.66 9.91 10.21
C ASN A 211 -4.85 10.10 9.27
N THR A 212 -4.60 10.03 7.97
CA THR A 212 -5.63 10.00 6.93
C THR A 212 -6.26 8.62 6.85
N ALA A 213 -7.56 8.55 6.61
CA ALA A 213 -8.25 7.26 6.47
C ALA A 213 -8.22 6.74 5.01
N ALA A 214 -7.25 7.19 4.22
CA ALA A 214 -7.16 6.94 2.79
C ALA A 214 -6.99 5.45 2.50
N GLU A 215 -6.01 4.84 3.18
CA GLU A 215 -5.69 3.42 3.04
C GLU A 215 -6.80 2.54 3.60
N GLU A 216 -7.35 2.90 4.77
CA GLU A 216 -8.49 2.20 5.38
C GLU A 216 -9.66 2.09 4.42
N ASN A 217 -9.99 3.17 3.73
CA ASN A 217 -11.09 3.16 2.79
C ASN A 217 -10.77 2.29 1.56
N ALA A 218 -9.52 2.31 1.08
CA ALA A 218 -9.11 1.54 -0.09
C ALA A 218 -9.16 0.02 0.18
N TRP A 219 -8.60 -0.47 1.29
CA TRP A 219 -8.66 -1.91 1.59
C TRP A 219 -10.07 -2.38 1.95
N ASN A 220 -10.94 -1.52 2.52
CA ASN A 220 -12.32 -1.90 2.83
C ASN A 220 -13.15 -2.07 1.55
N ALA A 221 -12.83 -1.34 0.48
CA ALA A 221 -13.46 -1.51 -0.82
C ALA A 221 -13.19 -2.90 -1.42
N GLN A 222 -12.03 -3.50 -1.14
CA GLN A 222 -11.59 -4.77 -1.73
C GLN A 222 -12.57 -5.92 -1.43
N ILE A 223 -12.98 -6.09 -0.16
CA ILE A 223 -13.88 -7.21 0.21
C ILE A 223 -15.29 -7.02 -0.36
N THR A 224 -15.81 -5.79 -0.38
CA THR A 224 -17.12 -5.49 -0.95
C THR A 224 -17.13 -5.66 -2.47
N SER A 225 -16.03 -5.28 -3.13
CA SER A 225 -15.83 -5.51 -4.56
C SER A 225 -15.73 -7.01 -4.86
N LEU A 226 -14.97 -7.77 -4.07
CA LEU A 226 -14.93 -9.22 -4.23
C LEU A 226 -16.32 -9.83 -4.08
N ALA A 227 -17.06 -9.48 -3.03
CA ALA A 227 -18.35 -10.08 -2.73
C ALA A 227 -19.38 -9.87 -3.85
N CYS A 228 -19.50 -8.67 -4.42
CA CYS A 228 -20.48 -8.43 -5.50
C CYS A 228 -20.11 -9.10 -6.83
N HIS A 229 -18.82 -9.32 -7.10
CA HIS A 229 -18.34 -9.96 -8.33
C HIS A 229 -18.27 -11.48 -8.23
N MET A 230 -17.88 -12.01 -7.07
CA MET A 230 -17.88 -13.44 -6.76
C MET A 230 -19.31 -13.96 -6.59
N MET A 231 -20.19 -13.21 -5.92
CA MET A 231 -21.59 -13.60 -5.63
C MET A 231 -22.62 -12.66 -6.30
N PRO A 232 -22.66 -12.56 -7.64
CA PRO A 232 -23.49 -11.57 -8.33
C PRO A 232 -25.01 -11.81 -8.17
N PHE A 233 -25.42 -13.05 -7.86
CA PHE A 233 -26.82 -13.41 -7.65
C PHE A 233 -27.28 -13.25 -6.19
N HIS A 234 -26.38 -12.81 -5.30
CA HIS A 234 -26.73 -12.59 -3.91
C HIS A 234 -27.72 -11.41 -3.77
N PRO A 235 -28.75 -11.49 -2.92
CA PRO A 235 -29.69 -10.38 -2.70
C PRO A 235 -29.04 -9.05 -2.28
N ARG A 236 -27.82 -9.12 -1.72
CA ARG A 236 -27.02 -7.97 -1.29
C ARG A 236 -25.91 -7.54 -2.27
N ALA A 237 -25.76 -8.21 -3.41
CA ALA A 237 -24.70 -7.92 -4.38
C ALA A 237 -24.63 -6.43 -4.75
N LYS A 238 -25.79 -5.81 -5.05
CA LYS A 238 -25.88 -4.38 -5.37
C LYS A 238 -25.47 -3.48 -4.19
N ALA A 239 -25.78 -3.87 -2.95
CA ALA A 239 -25.41 -3.09 -1.76
C ALA A 239 -23.90 -3.16 -1.49
N TRP A 240 -23.27 -4.31 -1.77
CA TRP A 240 -21.82 -4.43 -1.73
C TRP A 240 -21.15 -3.66 -2.87
N GLU A 241 -21.72 -3.65 -4.08
CA GLU A 241 -21.23 -2.81 -5.19
C GLU A 241 -21.31 -1.32 -4.86
N GLU A 242 -22.43 -0.84 -4.29
CA GLU A 242 -22.55 0.55 -3.84
C GLU A 242 -21.52 0.89 -2.75
N ALA A 243 -21.29 -0.04 -1.82
CA ALA A 243 -20.29 0.14 -0.78
C ALA A 243 -18.89 0.25 -1.37
N ALA A 244 -18.50 -0.66 -2.28
CA ALA A 244 -17.21 -0.62 -2.93
C ALA A 244 -16.96 0.72 -3.63
N ILE A 245 -17.91 1.18 -4.46
CA ILE A 245 -17.86 2.47 -5.17
C ILE A 245 -17.71 3.62 -4.18
N ARG A 246 -18.54 3.64 -3.13
CA ARG A 246 -18.49 4.67 -2.09
C ARG A 246 -17.12 4.70 -1.39
N TYR A 247 -16.58 3.56 -0.97
CA TYR A 247 -15.28 3.50 -0.30
C TYR A 247 -14.14 3.96 -1.23
N MET A 248 -14.15 3.55 -2.50
CA MET A 248 -13.14 3.98 -3.50
C MET A 248 -13.12 5.50 -3.72
N TYR A 249 -14.29 6.13 -3.92
CA TYR A 249 -14.38 7.60 -4.07
C TYR A 249 -13.83 8.36 -2.86
N ASN A 250 -13.90 7.77 -1.66
CA ASN A 250 -13.51 8.44 -0.42
C ASN A 250 -12.03 8.21 -0.05
N SER A 251 -11.29 7.33 -0.74
CA SER A 251 -9.86 7.07 -0.45
C SER A 251 -8.96 8.28 -0.70
N PHE A 252 -9.00 8.90 -1.88
CA PHE A 252 -8.23 10.11 -2.21
C PHE A 252 -9.09 11.37 -2.28
N SER A 253 -10.15 11.42 -1.47
CA SER A 253 -11.06 12.57 -1.46
C SER A 253 -10.39 13.85 -1.00
N VAL A 254 -10.66 14.96 -1.69
CA VAL A 254 -10.16 16.31 -1.38
C VAL A 254 -11.32 17.26 -1.08
N SER A 255 -11.04 18.44 -0.53
CA SER A 255 -12.09 19.40 -0.15
C SER A 255 -12.93 19.86 -1.33
N ALA A 256 -12.33 19.92 -2.53
CA ALA A 256 -13.00 20.34 -3.76
C ALA A 256 -14.12 19.36 -4.22
N ASP A 257 -14.05 18.08 -3.84
CA ASP A 257 -15.03 17.05 -4.23
C ASP A 257 -16.45 17.38 -3.73
N ALA A 258 -16.58 18.13 -2.63
CA ALA A 258 -17.86 18.56 -2.10
C ALA A 258 -18.68 19.41 -3.09
N ALA A 259 -18.02 20.02 -4.08
CA ALA A 259 -18.63 20.83 -5.13
C ALA A 259 -18.62 20.15 -6.52
N ASP A 260 -18.02 18.96 -6.67
CA ASP A 260 -17.83 18.33 -7.97
C ASP A 260 -19.14 17.75 -8.55
N ASN A 261 -19.56 18.31 -9.69
CA ASN A 261 -20.76 17.90 -10.43
C ASN A 261 -20.46 16.95 -11.60
N THR A 262 -19.19 16.58 -11.81
CA THR A 262 -18.79 15.61 -12.83
C THR A 262 -19.53 14.29 -12.61
N ARG A 263 -20.06 13.71 -13.68
CA ARG A 263 -20.81 12.45 -13.60
C ARG A 263 -19.85 11.31 -13.28
N GLY A 264 -20.04 10.67 -12.13
CA GLY A 264 -19.35 9.47 -11.71
C GLY A 264 -20.16 8.20 -11.97
N ASP A 265 -19.93 7.18 -11.15
CA ASP A 265 -20.65 5.91 -11.23
C ASP A 265 -22.16 6.09 -11.10
N TRP A 266 -22.90 5.26 -11.86
CA TRP A 266 -24.37 5.26 -11.95
C TRP A 266 -24.97 6.62 -12.37
N GLY A 267 -24.19 7.47 -13.03
CA GLY A 267 -24.59 8.81 -13.46
C GLY A 267 -24.79 9.81 -12.31
N ARG A 268 -24.46 9.42 -11.07
CA ARG A 268 -24.49 10.31 -9.90
C ARG A 268 -23.25 11.23 -9.95
N PRO A 269 -23.38 12.52 -9.63
CA PRO A 269 -22.23 13.40 -9.55
C PRO A 269 -21.27 12.99 -8.42
N VAL A 270 -19.97 13.24 -8.58
CA VAL A 270 -18.91 12.90 -7.60
C VAL A 270 -19.24 13.36 -6.18
N LYS A 271 -19.76 14.59 -6.02
CA LYS A 271 -20.17 15.12 -4.70
C LYS A 271 -21.24 14.29 -3.96
N GLN A 272 -21.96 13.40 -4.65
CA GLN A 272 -22.93 12.48 -4.02
C GLN A 272 -22.31 11.16 -3.56
N TRP A 273 -21.06 10.90 -3.95
CA TRP A 273 -20.29 9.75 -3.50
C TRP A 273 -19.30 10.11 -2.39
N VAL A 274 -18.71 11.31 -2.47
CA VAL A 274 -17.70 11.77 -1.52
C VAL A 274 -18.34 12.38 -0.27
N THR A 275 -17.92 11.88 0.89
CA THR A 275 -18.38 12.28 2.23
C THR A 275 -17.22 12.59 3.18
N THR A 276 -15.98 12.52 2.68
CA THR A 276 -14.75 12.62 3.46
C THR A 276 -13.78 13.61 2.83
N VAL A 277 -12.74 13.96 3.58
CA VAL A 277 -11.49 14.54 3.06
C VAL A 277 -10.36 13.70 3.61
N ASN A 278 -9.60 13.04 2.74
CA ASN A 278 -8.54 12.08 3.07
C ASN A 278 -7.21 12.34 2.34
N ALA A 279 -7.18 13.30 1.43
CA ALA A 279 -5.95 13.85 0.88
C ALA A 279 -5.98 15.39 0.99
N HIS A 280 -4.80 16.00 1.04
CA HIS A 280 -4.67 17.44 0.87
C HIS A 280 -4.96 17.83 -0.58
N ASP A 281 -5.18 19.12 -0.83
CA ASP A 281 -5.47 19.63 -2.19
C ASP A 281 -4.27 19.46 -3.16
N ASP A 282 -3.07 19.14 -2.65
CA ASP A 282 -1.89 18.75 -3.43
C ASP A 282 -1.69 17.22 -3.51
N PHE A 283 -2.71 16.45 -3.11
CA PHE A 283 -2.77 14.99 -3.08
C PHE A 283 -1.75 14.29 -2.17
N THR A 284 -1.06 15.05 -1.33
CA THR A 284 -0.32 14.44 -0.24
C THR A 284 -1.28 13.84 0.79
N VAL A 285 -0.88 12.70 1.37
CA VAL A 285 -1.60 12.06 2.48
C VAL A 285 -0.71 12.04 3.71
N GLU A 286 -1.30 12.23 4.88
CA GLU A 286 -0.60 12.13 6.15
C GLU A 286 -0.87 10.78 6.82
N ASN A 287 0.18 10.18 7.37
CA ASN A 287 0.03 9.14 8.37
C ASN A 287 1.19 9.16 9.36
N HIS A 288 0.96 8.65 10.58
CA HIS A 288 1.92 8.66 11.70
C HIS A 288 2.56 10.04 11.97
N GLY A 289 1.85 11.12 11.67
CA GLY A 289 2.32 12.49 11.88
C GLY A 289 3.39 12.94 10.88
N LEU A 290 3.34 12.49 9.63
CA LEU A 290 4.12 13.03 8.51
C LEU A 290 3.34 12.89 7.20
N VAL A 291 3.71 13.65 6.17
CA VAL A 291 3.33 13.32 4.79
C VAL A 291 4.01 12.00 4.44
N HIS A 292 3.23 10.98 4.14
CA HIS A 292 3.74 9.62 4.13
C HIS A 292 3.58 8.97 2.76
N VAL A 293 4.66 8.96 1.97
CA VAL A 293 4.70 8.36 0.62
C VAL A 293 4.32 6.88 0.63
N GLY A 294 4.71 6.15 1.68
CA GLY A 294 4.29 4.77 1.90
C GLY A 294 2.77 4.56 1.92
N TYR A 295 2.02 5.40 2.63
CA TYR A 295 0.56 5.32 2.67
C TYR A 295 -0.08 5.87 1.38
N LEU A 296 0.55 6.86 0.74
CA LEU A 296 0.13 7.37 -0.57
C LEU A 296 0.12 6.25 -1.62
N LYS A 297 1.27 5.62 -1.85
CA LYS A 297 1.40 4.57 -2.86
C LYS A 297 0.61 3.33 -2.48
N ASN A 298 0.57 2.94 -1.20
CA ASN A 298 -0.17 1.76 -0.79
C ASN A 298 -1.70 1.94 -0.97
N THR A 299 -2.24 3.12 -0.69
CA THR A 299 -3.64 3.45 -0.99
C THR A 299 -3.93 3.33 -2.48
N ALA A 300 -3.07 3.89 -3.34
CA ALA A 300 -3.21 3.76 -4.79
C ALA A 300 -3.14 2.28 -5.24
N SER A 301 -2.15 1.53 -4.76
CA SER A 301 -1.99 0.10 -5.04
C SER A 301 -3.21 -0.72 -4.65
N GLN A 302 -3.85 -0.44 -3.51
CA GLN A 302 -5.07 -1.15 -3.10
C GLN A 302 -6.29 -0.85 -3.99
N LEU A 303 -6.45 0.41 -4.42
CA LEU A 303 -7.49 0.80 -5.37
C LEU A 303 -7.28 0.11 -6.72
N GLN A 304 -6.05 0.13 -7.23
CA GLN A 304 -5.69 -0.51 -8.50
C GLN A 304 -5.83 -2.04 -8.43
N GLU A 305 -5.42 -2.65 -7.32
CA GLU A 305 -5.62 -4.08 -7.07
C GLU A 305 -7.12 -4.47 -7.03
N THR A 306 -7.99 -3.58 -6.55
CA THR A 306 -9.44 -3.81 -6.50
C THR A 306 -10.06 -4.00 -7.90
N MET A 307 -9.44 -3.44 -8.94
CA MET A 307 -9.94 -3.50 -10.32
C MET A 307 -9.89 -4.92 -10.90
N VAL A 308 -9.12 -5.83 -10.32
CA VAL A 308 -9.06 -7.22 -10.81
C VAL A 308 -10.41 -7.95 -10.68
N HIS A 309 -11.21 -7.66 -9.64
CA HIS A 309 -12.48 -8.36 -9.42
C HIS A 309 -13.52 -8.12 -10.54
N PRO A 310 -13.83 -6.86 -10.95
CA PRO A 310 -14.70 -6.64 -12.10
C PRO A 310 -14.12 -7.19 -13.40
N LEU A 311 -12.81 -7.04 -13.64
CA LEU A 311 -12.16 -7.57 -14.85
C LEU A 311 -12.35 -9.09 -14.98
N MET A 312 -12.07 -9.85 -13.92
CA MET A 312 -12.29 -11.30 -13.89
C MET A 312 -13.76 -11.69 -14.04
N ALA A 313 -14.69 -10.83 -13.62
CA ALA A 313 -16.12 -11.05 -13.77
C ALA A 313 -16.65 -10.66 -15.17
N GLY A 314 -15.78 -10.19 -16.07
CA GLY A 314 -16.14 -9.68 -17.39
C GLY A 314 -16.91 -8.36 -17.33
N ARG A 315 -16.60 -7.49 -16.35
CA ARG A 315 -17.20 -6.18 -16.14
C ARG A 315 -16.18 -5.07 -16.23
N GLU A 316 -16.62 -3.91 -16.68
CA GLU A 316 -15.83 -2.69 -16.61
C GLU A 316 -15.55 -2.29 -15.15
N PRO A 317 -14.31 -1.92 -14.82
CA PRO A 317 -14.01 -1.32 -13.52
C PRO A 317 -14.80 -0.02 -13.28
N PRO A 318 -15.25 0.25 -12.04
CA PRO A 318 -15.99 1.47 -11.73
C PRO A 318 -15.10 2.72 -11.85
N ALA A 319 -15.71 3.86 -12.17
CA ALA A 319 -14.99 5.13 -12.29
C ALA A 319 -14.33 5.54 -10.97
N ALA A 320 -14.95 5.18 -9.84
CA ALA A 320 -14.42 5.39 -8.48
C ALA A 320 -13.00 4.84 -8.29
N ALA A 321 -12.65 3.73 -8.94
CA ALA A 321 -11.31 3.14 -8.82
C ALA A 321 -10.21 4.03 -9.44
N MET A 322 -10.58 5.03 -10.24
CA MET A 322 -9.70 6.02 -10.86
C MET A 322 -9.87 7.43 -10.31
N HIS A 323 -10.76 7.64 -9.33
CA HIS A 323 -10.96 8.95 -8.70
C HIS A 323 -9.65 9.42 -8.06
N HIS A 324 -9.12 10.54 -8.54
CA HIS A 324 -7.81 11.11 -8.17
C HIS A 324 -6.56 10.24 -8.31
N ILE A 325 -6.65 9.05 -8.91
CA ILE A 325 -5.47 8.20 -9.16
C ILE A 325 -4.48 8.89 -10.08
N ARG A 326 -4.96 9.60 -11.10
CA ARG A 326 -4.07 10.35 -12.00
C ARG A 326 -3.32 11.43 -11.23
N ASP A 327 -4.01 12.20 -10.40
CA ASP A 327 -3.40 13.29 -9.64
C ASP A 327 -2.33 12.77 -8.66
N VAL A 328 -2.62 11.65 -8.00
CA VAL A 328 -1.66 10.93 -7.16
C VAL A 328 -0.48 10.40 -7.98
N PHE A 329 -0.73 9.88 -9.18
CA PHE A 329 0.32 9.37 -10.05
C PHE A 329 1.27 10.48 -10.52
N GLU A 330 0.78 11.69 -10.81
CA GLU A 330 1.65 12.84 -11.10
C GLU A 330 2.54 13.19 -9.89
N LEU A 331 1.99 13.17 -8.67
CA LEU A 331 2.79 13.36 -7.46
C LEU A 331 3.83 12.25 -7.26
N LEU A 332 3.48 11.00 -7.56
CA LEU A 332 4.44 9.89 -7.50
C LEU A 332 5.56 10.05 -8.53
N ILE A 333 5.27 10.55 -9.73
CA ILE A 333 6.28 10.87 -10.75
C ILE A 333 7.23 11.96 -10.23
N ASP A 334 6.70 13.03 -9.63
CA ASP A 334 7.49 14.12 -9.04
C ASP A 334 8.45 13.63 -7.94
N CYS A 335 8.13 12.52 -7.27
CA CYS A 335 8.99 11.90 -6.26
C CYS A 335 9.60 10.55 -6.67
N MET A 336 9.61 10.21 -7.96
CA MET A 336 10.06 8.89 -8.41
C MET A 336 11.58 8.74 -8.38
N GLY A 337 12.07 7.65 -7.78
CA GLY A 337 13.46 7.22 -7.91
C GLY A 337 13.77 6.63 -9.30
N TRP A 338 15.04 6.40 -9.61
CA TRP A 338 15.46 5.91 -10.93
C TRP A 338 15.19 4.42 -11.18
N ASP A 339 14.76 3.71 -10.14
CA ASP A 339 14.41 2.29 -10.14
C ASP A 339 12.91 2.05 -9.99
N ALA A 340 12.08 3.05 -10.32
CA ALA A 340 10.62 3.02 -10.19
C ALA A 340 10.08 2.85 -8.76
N GLY A 341 10.92 3.09 -7.74
CA GLY A 341 10.51 3.24 -6.35
C GLY A 341 10.32 4.72 -5.96
N PRO A 342 9.15 5.14 -5.43
CA PRO A 342 8.96 6.50 -4.93
C PRO A 342 9.87 6.84 -3.74
N VAL A 343 10.42 8.05 -3.73
CA VAL A 343 11.30 8.55 -2.66
C VAL A 343 10.47 9.11 -1.51
N TYR A 344 10.79 8.68 -0.29
CA TYR A 344 10.20 9.17 0.96
C TYR A 344 10.70 10.57 1.34
N PHE A 345 10.28 11.58 0.57
CA PHE A 345 10.77 12.96 0.68
C PHE A 345 10.50 13.64 2.04
N SER A 346 9.55 13.15 2.83
CA SER A 346 9.24 13.65 4.17
C SER A 346 9.67 12.71 5.31
N GLY A 347 10.48 11.70 4.99
CA GLY A 347 10.90 10.66 5.91
C GLY A 347 10.01 9.42 5.89
N THR A 348 10.42 8.39 6.64
CA THR A 348 9.62 7.19 6.90
C THR A 348 9.93 6.62 8.28
N ASP A 349 8.90 6.15 8.98
CA ASP A 349 9.01 5.41 10.24
C ASP A 349 8.97 3.88 10.05
N TRP A 350 8.65 3.45 8.84
CA TRP A 350 8.92 2.08 8.40
C TRP A 350 10.38 1.95 8.03
N LYS A 351 10.94 0.73 8.14
CA LYS A 351 12.21 0.40 7.50
C LYS A 351 12.00 0.24 5.98
N ILE A 352 12.83 0.84 5.12
CA ILE A 352 12.75 0.77 3.65
C ILE A 352 12.86 -0.67 3.17
N TYR A 353 12.00 -1.05 2.24
CA TYR A 353 11.99 -2.34 1.57
C TYR A 353 12.05 -2.13 0.05
N HIS A 354 12.32 -3.20 -0.71
CA HIS A 354 12.24 -3.16 -2.16
C HIS A 354 10.77 -3.04 -2.58
N GLU A 355 10.39 -1.85 -3.06
CA GLU A 355 9.00 -1.41 -3.23
C GLU A 355 8.48 -1.60 -4.64
N GLN A 356 9.36 -1.86 -5.60
CA GLN A 356 8.99 -2.04 -6.99
C GLN A 356 7.93 -3.13 -7.16
N THR A 357 8.05 -4.23 -6.42
CA THR A 357 7.08 -5.31 -6.47
C THR A 357 5.73 -4.94 -5.89
N SER A 358 5.69 -4.11 -4.85
CA SER A 358 4.44 -3.69 -4.25
C SER A 358 3.76 -2.61 -5.08
N GLU A 359 4.49 -1.76 -5.80
CA GLU A 359 3.88 -0.66 -6.57
C GLU A 359 3.62 -0.95 -8.05
N VAL A 360 4.17 -2.04 -8.60
CA VAL A 360 3.97 -2.41 -10.02
C VAL A 360 2.50 -2.49 -10.42
N VAL A 361 1.59 -2.81 -9.48
CA VAL A 361 0.14 -2.85 -9.76
C VAL A 361 -0.42 -1.49 -10.17
N ILE A 362 0.14 -0.39 -9.66
CA ILE A 362 -0.27 0.95 -10.09
C ILE A 362 0.10 1.15 -11.56
N TYR A 363 1.33 0.79 -11.90
CA TYR A 363 1.88 0.97 -13.24
C TYR A 363 1.17 0.08 -14.26
N THR A 364 0.96 -1.19 -13.92
CA THR A 364 0.22 -2.13 -14.77
C THR A 364 -1.21 -1.66 -15.03
N MET A 365 -1.95 -1.28 -13.99
CA MET A 365 -3.36 -0.89 -14.18
C MET A 365 -3.49 0.42 -14.97
N LEU A 366 -2.60 1.40 -14.76
CA LEU A 366 -2.60 2.64 -15.55
C LEU A 366 -2.16 2.41 -17.00
N SER A 367 -1.17 1.55 -17.21
CA SER A 367 -0.75 1.11 -18.54
C SER A 367 -1.92 0.46 -19.30
N LEU A 368 -2.57 -0.54 -18.69
CA LEU A 368 -3.66 -1.29 -19.31
C LEU A 368 -4.94 -0.46 -19.52
N LEU A 369 -5.40 0.24 -18.48
CA LEU A 369 -6.74 0.82 -18.44
C LEU A 369 -6.78 2.30 -18.87
N LYS A 370 -5.62 2.94 -19.03
CA LYS A 370 -5.48 4.31 -19.50
C LYS A 370 -4.47 4.49 -20.62
N SER A 371 -3.81 3.41 -21.06
CA SER A 371 -2.78 3.46 -22.09
C SER A 371 -1.67 4.47 -21.75
N ASP A 372 -1.32 4.60 -20.46
CA ASP A 372 -0.30 5.55 -20.02
C ASP A 372 1.11 5.00 -20.27
N SER A 373 1.78 5.51 -21.30
CA SER A 373 3.14 5.10 -21.67
C SER A 373 4.21 5.38 -20.60
N ARG A 374 3.97 6.31 -19.65
CA ARG A 374 4.85 6.54 -18.51
C ARG A 374 4.72 5.40 -17.51
N ALA A 375 3.48 4.94 -17.30
CA ALA A 375 3.20 3.78 -16.46
C ALA A 375 3.78 2.50 -17.07
N ALA A 376 3.69 2.32 -18.40
CA ALA A 376 4.35 1.21 -19.09
C ALA A 376 5.87 1.20 -18.87
N PHE A 377 6.53 2.35 -18.99
CA PHE A 377 7.96 2.49 -18.68
C PHE A 377 8.28 2.10 -17.23
N LEU A 378 7.49 2.58 -16.26
CA LEU A 378 7.68 2.26 -14.84
C LEU A 378 7.40 0.79 -14.51
N GLN A 379 6.45 0.15 -15.21
CA GLN A 379 6.16 -1.28 -15.10
C GLN A 379 7.39 -2.11 -15.48
N GLU A 380 8.03 -1.80 -16.61
CA GLU A 380 9.27 -2.47 -17.03
C GLU A 380 10.39 -2.28 -16.00
N LYS A 381 10.62 -1.04 -15.54
CA LYS A 381 11.66 -0.74 -14.55
C LYS A 381 11.42 -1.41 -13.20
N ALA A 382 10.16 -1.45 -12.76
CA ALA A 382 9.79 -2.12 -11.52
C ALA A 382 10.02 -3.64 -11.62
N LEU A 383 9.68 -4.26 -12.76
CA LEU A 383 9.92 -5.68 -13.00
C LEU A 383 11.42 -6.01 -13.06
N ASP A 384 12.23 -5.18 -13.73
CA ASP A 384 13.69 -5.33 -13.78
C ASP A 384 14.33 -5.31 -12.37
N ALA A 385 13.88 -4.40 -11.51
CA ALA A 385 14.35 -4.32 -10.13
C ALA A 385 13.89 -5.54 -9.31
N LEU A 386 12.62 -5.92 -9.44
CA LEU A 386 12.03 -7.09 -8.79
C LEU A 386 12.78 -8.38 -9.14
N PHE A 387 13.08 -8.61 -10.42
CA PHE A 387 13.74 -9.85 -10.84
C PHE A 387 15.18 -9.93 -10.34
N ARG A 388 15.92 -8.81 -10.37
CA ARG A 388 17.25 -8.76 -9.74
C ARG A 388 17.17 -9.06 -8.24
N GLN A 389 16.13 -8.58 -7.56
CA GLN A 389 15.92 -8.82 -6.15
C GLN A 389 15.60 -10.29 -5.85
N GLN A 390 14.70 -10.92 -6.61
CA GLN A 390 14.38 -12.34 -6.44
C GLN A 390 15.57 -13.22 -6.79
N GLU A 391 16.35 -12.91 -7.82
CA GLU A 391 17.56 -13.66 -8.14
C GLU A 391 18.58 -13.59 -6.99
N ALA A 392 18.86 -12.38 -6.48
CA ALA A 392 19.79 -12.18 -5.37
C ALA A 392 19.31 -12.87 -4.08
N GLU A 393 18.01 -12.88 -3.83
CA GLU A 393 17.41 -13.43 -2.61
C GLU A 393 16.77 -14.81 -2.78
N LYS A 394 17.06 -15.53 -3.87
CA LYS A 394 16.59 -16.90 -4.12
C LYS A 394 15.05 -17.03 -4.04
N GLY A 395 14.36 -16.16 -4.78
CA GLY A 395 12.90 -16.12 -4.93
C GLY A 395 12.17 -15.17 -3.98
N PHE A 396 12.84 -14.65 -2.95
CA PHE A 396 12.22 -13.67 -2.04
C PHE A 396 12.16 -12.26 -2.67
N TYR A 397 11.08 -11.54 -2.41
CA TYR A 397 10.88 -10.17 -2.91
C TYR A 397 11.74 -9.11 -2.21
N ASN A 398 12.39 -9.44 -1.10
CA ASN A 398 13.24 -8.51 -0.37
C ASN A 398 14.22 -9.26 0.55
N VAL A 399 15.29 -8.56 0.95
CA VAL A 399 16.38 -9.05 1.81
C VAL A 399 15.94 -9.53 3.20
N ARG A 400 14.77 -9.09 3.71
CA ARG A 400 14.28 -9.52 5.03
C ARG A 400 13.63 -10.89 5.02
N ARG A 401 13.26 -11.36 3.83
CA ARG A 401 12.62 -12.66 3.63
C ARG A 401 11.32 -12.83 4.43
N ASP A 402 10.61 -11.72 4.57
CA ASP A 402 9.37 -11.61 5.31
C ASP A 402 8.22 -12.29 4.56
N LEU A 403 7.47 -13.15 5.25
CA LEU A 403 6.39 -13.95 4.66
C LEU A 403 5.16 -13.11 4.35
N GLU A 404 4.89 -12.09 5.16
CA GLU A 404 3.71 -11.27 5.05
C GLU A 404 3.82 -10.31 3.87
N TYR A 405 4.89 -9.53 3.83
CA TYR A 405 5.18 -8.60 2.75
C TYR A 405 5.39 -9.35 1.44
N GLY A 406 6.08 -10.50 1.45
CA GLY A 406 6.21 -11.33 0.25
C GLY A 406 4.86 -11.85 -0.26
N GLY A 407 3.95 -12.19 0.65
CA GLY A 407 2.57 -12.51 0.30
C GLY A 407 1.83 -11.34 -0.34
N LEU A 408 1.92 -10.14 0.24
CA LEU A 408 1.32 -8.92 -0.31
C LEU A 408 1.83 -8.65 -1.74
N CYS A 409 3.15 -8.71 -1.93
CA CYS A 409 3.79 -8.59 -3.25
C CYS A 409 3.22 -9.57 -4.27
N ALA A 410 3.14 -10.85 -3.93
CA ALA A 410 2.58 -11.86 -4.83
C ALA A 410 1.10 -11.63 -5.14
N THR A 411 0.28 -11.20 -4.18
CA THR A 411 -1.14 -10.89 -4.46
C THR A 411 -1.32 -9.76 -5.47
N ARG A 412 -0.44 -8.75 -5.44
CA ARG A 412 -0.43 -7.66 -6.42
C ARG A 412 0.03 -8.12 -7.80
N LEU A 413 1.05 -8.97 -7.88
CA LEU A 413 1.46 -9.58 -9.15
C LEU A 413 0.38 -10.49 -9.73
N ILE A 414 -0.38 -11.20 -8.90
CA ILE A 414 -1.56 -11.98 -9.36
C ILE A 414 -2.57 -11.04 -9.99
N ALA A 415 -2.85 -9.88 -9.39
CA ALA A 415 -3.74 -8.88 -9.97
C ALA A 415 -3.21 -8.35 -11.32
N CYS A 416 -1.91 -8.06 -11.43
CA CYS A 416 -1.28 -7.68 -12.70
C CYS A 416 -1.41 -8.77 -13.76
N CYS A 417 -1.12 -10.02 -13.39
CA CYS A 417 -1.15 -11.18 -14.30
C CYS A 417 -2.55 -11.41 -14.87
N LEU A 418 -3.57 -11.39 -14.00
CA LEU A 418 -4.96 -11.55 -14.40
C LEU A 418 -5.45 -10.37 -15.25
N ALA A 419 -5.10 -9.13 -14.88
CA ALA A 419 -5.47 -7.96 -15.67
C ALA A 419 -4.85 -7.98 -17.07
N GLN A 420 -3.58 -8.34 -17.20
CA GLN A 420 -2.89 -8.48 -18.49
C GLN A 420 -3.50 -9.62 -19.34
N GLY A 421 -3.97 -10.70 -18.71
CA GLY A 421 -4.65 -11.79 -19.40
C GLY A 421 -6.04 -11.42 -19.94
N VAL A 422 -6.74 -10.49 -19.28
CA VAL A 422 -8.08 -10.01 -19.67
C VAL A 422 -8.01 -8.83 -20.64
N VAL A 423 -7.06 -7.91 -20.44
CA VAL A 423 -6.89 -6.70 -21.25
C VAL A 423 -5.70 -6.90 -22.20
N ASP A 424 -6.00 -7.37 -23.41
CA ASP A 424 -5.02 -7.65 -24.47
C ASP A 424 -4.53 -6.36 -25.16
N ALA A 425 -3.87 -5.49 -24.39
CA ALA A 425 -3.31 -4.23 -24.86
C ALA A 425 -2.11 -3.80 -24.02
N THR A 426 -0.92 -3.73 -24.64
CA THR A 426 0.28 -3.18 -24.01
C THR A 426 0.70 -1.91 -24.76
N PRO A 427 0.54 -0.70 -24.18
CA PRO A 427 1.02 0.52 -24.83
C PRO A 427 2.55 0.53 -24.88
N GLU A 428 3.12 1.15 -25.92
CA GLU A 428 4.57 1.33 -26.03
C GLU A 428 5.08 2.25 -24.91
N PRO A 429 6.12 1.84 -24.15
CA PRO A 429 6.68 2.67 -23.09
C PRO A 429 7.41 3.88 -23.68
N ILE A 430 7.42 5.00 -22.94
CA ILE A 430 8.31 6.11 -23.28
C ILE A 430 9.77 5.74 -23.00
N THR A 431 10.70 6.49 -23.59
CA THR A 431 12.13 6.30 -23.34
C THR A 431 12.54 6.77 -21.94
N ALA A 432 13.69 6.28 -21.45
CA ALA A 432 14.26 6.74 -20.18
C ALA A 432 14.55 8.25 -20.17
N ASP A 433 15.05 8.80 -21.28
CA ASP A 433 15.33 10.24 -21.42
C ASP A 433 14.04 11.08 -21.42
N GLU A 434 12.96 10.57 -22.02
CA GLU A 434 11.64 11.19 -21.92
C GLU A 434 11.10 11.17 -20.50
N PHE A 435 11.18 10.02 -19.83
CA PHE A 435 10.73 9.92 -18.44
C PHE A 435 11.55 10.85 -17.53
N ASP A 436 12.87 10.88 -17.69
CA ASP A 436 13.74 11.76 -16.91
C ASP A 436 13.42 13.24 -17.13
N ARG A 437 13.07 13.65 -18.36
CA ARG A 437 12.60 15.02 -18.63
C ARG A 437 11.26 15.34 -17.97
N ILE A 438 10.35 14.37 -17.90
CA ILE A 438 9.02 14.55 -17.29
C ILE A 438 9.13 14.63 -15.76
N ALA A 439 9.91 13.72 -15.17
CA ALA A 439 10.06 13.64 -13.72
C ALA A 439 11.04 14.69 -13.16
N ALA A 440 11.87 15.32 -13.99
CA ALA A 440 12.79 16.36 -13.56
C ALA A 440 12.09 17.69 -13.28
N GLY A 441 12.68 18.45 -12.36
CA GLY A 441 12.21 19.76 -11.93
C GLY A 441 11.84 19.77 -10.45
N THR A 442 11.19 20.85 -10.06
CA THR A 442 10.86 21.15 -8.67
C THR A 442 9.36 21.24 -8.46
N ARG A 443 8.85 20.54 -7.43
CA ARG A 443 7.45 20.57 -7.02
C ARG A 443 7.31 21.12 -5.61
N HIS A 444 6.53 22.19 -5.48
CA HIS A 444 6.12 22.75 -4.19
C HIS A 444 4.79 22.13 -3.73
N LEU A 445 4.80 21.48 -2.58
CA LEU A 445 3.65 20.86 -1.94
C LEU A 445 3.22 21.75 -0.76
N GLU A 446 2.40 22.76 -1.05
CA GLU A 446 2.00 23.78 -0.06
C GLU A 446 1.27 23.17 1.14
N ALA A 447 0.30 22.28 0.90
CA ALA A 447 -0.53 21.70 1.95
C ALA A 447 0.21 20.59 2.71
N GLY A 448 1.02 19.80 1.98
CA GLY A 448 1.95 18.82 2.52
C GLY A 448 3.16 19.44 3.25
N LYS A 449 3.42 20.74 3.03
CA LYS A 449 4.56 21.48 3.59
C LYS A 449 5.89 20.80 3.26
N ALA A 450 6.09 20.55 1.97
CA ALA A 450 7.30 19.98 1.44
C ALA A 450 7.65 20.59 0.07
N VAL A 451 8.93 20.51 -0.29
CA VAL A 451 9.40 20.78 -1.64
C VAL A 451 10.28 19.63 -2.08
N VAL A 452 10.13 19.18 -3.32
CA VAL A 452 10.95 18.13 -3.93
C VAL A 452 11.61 18.67 -5.19
N HIS A 453 12.83 18.25 -5.47
CA HIS A 453 13.59 18.58 -6.67
C HIS A 453 14.27 17.32 -7.17
N ARG A 454 13.91 16.88 -8.37
CA ARG A 454 14.52 15.75 -9.05
C ARG A 454 15.27 16.23 -10.29
N THR A 455 16.47 15.71 -10.50
CA THR A 455 17.25 15.83 -11.73
C THR A 455 17.59 14.42 -12.23
N PRO A 456 18.20 14.27 -13.43
CA PRO A 456 18.67 12.97 -13.89
C PRO A 456 19.72 12.29 -12.98
N SER A 457 20.37 13.03 -12.07
CA SER A 457 21.44 12.54 -11.20
C SER A 457 21.19 12.69 -9.69
N LYS A 458 20.23 13.52 -9.28
CA LYS A 458 19.99 13.89 -7.88
C LYS A 458 18.50 14.03 -7.57
N PHE A 459 18.13 13.63 -6.35
CA PHE A 459 16.87 13.98 -5.73
C PHE A 459 17.14 14.72 -4.43
N ALA A 460 16.42 15.82 -4.19
CA ALA A 460 16.51 16.59 -2.97
C ALA A 460 15.13 17.00 -2.49
N SER A 461 14.95 17.09 -1.18
CA SER A 461 13.70 17.62 -0.62
C SER A 461 13.90 18.29 0.72
N PHE A 462 12.93 19.11 1.10
CA PHE A 462 12.81 19.67 2.43
C PHE A 462 11.36 19.59 2.88
N ALA A 463 11.11 18.97 4.03
CA ALA A 463 9.80 18.89 4.67
C ALA A 463 9.80 19.72 5.95
N TRP A 464 8.73 20.47 6.22
CA TRP A 464 8.65 21.39 7.37
C TRP A 464 7.33 21.33 8.15
N SER A 465 6.57 20.25 7.97
CA SER A 465 5.35 19.97 8.72
C SER A 465 5.66 19.53 10.17
N GLN A 466 4.97 18.48 10.62
CA GLN A 466 5.16 17.82 11.92
C GLN A 466 6.60 17.30 12.11
N LYS A 467 7.14 16.65 11.08
CA LYS A 467 8.55 16.27 10.95
C LYS A 467 9.26 17.29 10.07
N ARG A 468 10.51 17.61 10.43
CA ARG A 468 11.29 18.63 9.75
C ARG A 468 12.64 18.07 9.38
N MET A 469 12.90 17.92 8.10
CA MET A 469 14.13 17.30 7.61
C MET A 469 14.42 17.77 6.20
N ALA A 470 15.69 17.65 5.82
CA ALA A 470 16.08 17.68 4.43
C ALA A 470 16.52 16.28 3.99
N LEU A 471 16.48 16.03 2.70
CA LEU A 471 16.98 14.81 2.08
C LEU A 471 17.79 15.20 0.83
N ALA A 472 18.91 14.53 0.62
CA ALA A 472 19.61 14.52 -0.66
C ALA A 472 19.97 13.07 -0.99
N LEU A 473 19.75 12.71 -2.24
CA LEU A 473 19.86 11.36 -2.76
C LEU A 473 20.54 11.43 -4.13
N PRO A 474 21.74 10.84 -4.31
CA PRO A 474 22.28 10.64 -5.65
C PRO A 474 21.50 9.54 -6.37
N ARG A 475 21.63 9.46 -7.70
CA ARG A 475 20.97 8.45 -8.55
C ARG A 475 21.02 7.03 -8.00
N ASP A 476 22.19 6.60 -7.55
CA ASP A 476 22.40 5.24 -7.02
C ASP A 476 22.26 5.16 -5.49
N GLY A 477 21.66 6.18 -4.87
CA GLY A 477 21.56 6.34 -3.42
C GLY A 477 20.30 5.75 -2.79
N THR A 478 19.27 5.38 -3.58
CA THR A 478 17.93 4.98 -3.09
C THR A 478 17.96 3.90 -2.00
N TRP A 479 18.88 2.94 -2.11
CA TRP A 479 19.03 1.82 -1.19
C TRP A 479 20.09 2.04 -0.10
N VAL A 480 20.74 3.19 -0.12
CA VAL A 480 21.85 3.54 0.73
C VAL A 480 21.44 4.59 1.77
N ILE A 481 20.73 5.62 1.33
CA ILE A 481 20.41 6.77 2.16
C ILE A 481 19.08 6.53 2.87
N TRP A 482 19.15 6.56 4.19
CA TRP A 482 17.98 6.49 5.05
C TRP A 482 17.32 7.87 5.17
N PRO A 483 16.03 8.04 4.84
CA PRO A 483 15.29 9.28 4.99
C PRO A 483 14.91 9.49 6.47
N HIS A 484 15.93 9.65 7.31
CA HIS A 484 15.79 9.82 8.75
C HIS A 484 15.13 11.16 9.09
N PHE A 485 14.28 11.19 10.12
CA PHE A 485 13.65 12.43 10.60
C PHE A 485 14.64 13.48 11.12
N ALA A 486 15.87 13.08 11.41
CA ALA A 486 16.93 13.99 11.83
C ALA A 486 17.90 14.37 10.70
N SER A 487 17.66 13.95 9.45
CA SER A 487 18.55 14.29 8.35
C SER A 487 18.69 15.81 8.21
N TYR A 488 19.95 16.25 8.12
CA TYR A 488 20.44 17.62 8.14
C TYR A 488 20.18 18.40 9.43
N LEU A 489 18.91 18.63 9.79
CA LEU A 489 18.55 19.45 10.95
C LEU A 489 18.98 18.81 12.29
N GLY A 490 19.22 17.50 12.30
CA GLY A 490 19.99 16.83 13.32
C GLY A 490 19.28 16.57 14.64
N ILE A 491 20.03 15.89 15.52
CA ILE A 491 19.66 15.57 16.90
C ILE A 491 20.47 16.48 17.83
N VAL A 492 19.78 17.12 18.77
CA VAL A 492 20.41 17.90 19.85
C VAL A 492 19.90 17.36 21.17
N ASP A 493 20.81 16.94 22.06
CA ASP A 493 20.50 16.29 23.34
C ASP A 493 19.45 15.17 23.24
N GLY A 494 19.61 14.30 22.22
CA GLY A 494 18.70 13.18 21.95
C GLY A 494 17.34 13.58 21.38
N LYS A 495 17.13 14.85 21.03
CA LYS A 495 15.85 15.36 20.51
C LYS A 495 15.98 15.80 19.04
N ASP A 496 15.07 15.31 18.21
CA ASP A 496 14.96 15.68 16.79
C ASP A 496 14.37 17.11 16.58
N SER A 497 14.18 17.49 15.32
CA SER A 497 13.64 18.78 14.85
C SER A 497 12.10 18.79 14.72
N SER A 498 11.41 17.72 15.12
CA SER A 498 9.95 17.62 15.03
C SER A 498 9.23 18.65 15.90
N ILE A 499 7.94 18.89 15.65
CA ILE A 499 7.13 19.84 16.43
C ILE A 499 7.09 19.50 17.94
N ARG A 500 7.31 18.23 18.30
CA ARG A 500 7.35 17.77 19.68
C ARG A 500 8.51 18.38 20.47
N HIS A 501 9.60 18.67 19.79
CA HIS A 501 10.87 19.05 20.39
C HIS A 501 11.37 20.42 19.96
N ALA A 502 10.84 20.96 18.85
CA ALA A 502 11.26 22.23 18.28
C ALA A 502 10.07 23.07 17.79
N ARG A 503 10.18 24.40 17.92
CA ARG A 503 9.23 25.36 17.33
C ARG A 503 9.87 26.05 16.13
N LEU A 504 9.25 25.95 14.97
CA LEU A 504 9.64 26.68 13.76
C LEU A 504 9.03 28.10 13.80
N THR A 505 9.86 29.13 13.66
CA THR A 505 9.45 30.54 13.66
C THR A 505 10.23 31.25 12.56
N ASN A 506 9.58 31.67 11.47
CA ASN A 506 10.18 32.22 10.24
C ASN A 506 10.72 31.11 9.33
N ILE A 507 9.87 30.63 8.42
CA ILE A 507 10.29 29.82 7.29
C ILE A 507 10.08 30.62 6.01
N ASP A 508 11.05 30.53 5.12
CA ASP A 508 11.02 31.13 3.79
C ASP A 508 11.37 30.04 2.77
N VAL A 509 10.55 29.92 1.73
CA VAL A 509 10.65 28.87 0.70
C VAL A 509 10.62 29.57 -0.66
N ASP A 510 11.77 29.61 -1.33
CA ASP A 510 11.91 30.10 -2.71
C ASP A 510 12.00 28.89 -3.64
N VAL A 511 11.02 28.76 -4.54
CA VAL A 511 10.91 27.64 -5.49
C VAL A 511 10.96 28.18 -6.90
N ARG A 512 11.82 27.57 -7.72
CA ARG A 512 11.94 27.82 -9.16
C ARG A 512 11.84 26.48 -9.89
N PRO A 513 11.66 26.46 -11.22
CA PRO A 513 11.43 25.22 -11.95
C PRO A 513 12.49 24.12 -11.73
N ASP A 514 13.75 24.48 -11.51
CA ASP A 514 14.89 23.56 -11.40
C ASP A 514 15.81 23.90 -10.22
N GLU A 515 15.29 24.63 -9.22
CA GLU A 515 15.98 24.84 -7.96
C GLU A 515 15.00 25.20 -6.84
N PHE A 516 15.40 24.94 -5.60
CA PHE A 516 14.74 25.55 -4.44
C PHE A 516 15.72 25.94 -3.35
N ARG A 517 15.26 26.85 -2.49
CA ARG A 517 15.95 27.30 -1.28
C ARG A 517 14.94 27.36 -0.15
N VAL A 518 15.29 26.77 0.99
CA VAL A 518 14.53 26.88 2.23
C VAL A 518 15.43 27.46 3.30
N SER A 519 14.96 28.52 3.96
CA SER A 519 15.60 29.05 5.16
C SER A 519 14.62 29.11 6.31
N GLY A 520 15.13 29.02 7.52
CA GLY A 520 14.30 29.28 8.68
C GLY A 520 14.98 29.18 10.02
N ARG A 521 14.18 29.28 11.08
CA ARG A 521 14.65 29.22 12.47
C ARG A 521 13.86 28.21 13.30
N LEU A 522 14.60 27.29 13.91
CA LEU A 522 14.11 26.37 14.94
C LEU A 522 14.51 26.87 16.32
N LEU A 523 13.54 26.94 17.22
CA LEU A 523 13.76 27.08 18.65
C LEU A 523 13.72 25.69 19.27
N ARG A 524 14.82 25.26 19.89
CA ARG A 524 15.08 23.90 20.38
C ARG A 524 15.45 23.92 21.86
N CYS A 525 15.56 22.74 22.46
CA CYS A 525 15.88 22.57 23.88
C CYS A 525 14.89 23.36 24.75
N LYS A 526 13.60 23.00 24.67
CA LYS A 526 12.55 23.63 25.46
C LYS A 526 12.83 23.47 26.96
N GLU A 527 12.89 24.59 27.66
CA GLU A 527 12.99 24.69 29.11
C GLU A 527 11.68 25.23 29.70
N ARG A 528 11.64 25.46 31.03
CA ARG A 528 10.42 25.91 31.74
C ARG A 528 9.89 27.23 31.19
N ASP A 529 10.78 28.19 30.91
CA ASP A 529 10.43 29.57 30.55
C ASP A 529 10.88 29.97 29.13
N GLY A 530 11.27 29.02 28.27
CA GLY A 530 11.72 29.34 26.93
C GLY A 530 12.35 28.19 26.14
N PHE A 531 13.18 28.55 25.17
CA PHE A 531 13.99 27.63 24.37
C PHE A 531 15.45 28.04 24.55
N GLY A 532 16.30 27.08 24.92
CA GLY A 532 17.71 27.35 25.19
C GLY A 532 18.58 27.40 23.92
N LEU A 533 18.09 26.92 22.78
CA LEU A 533 18.85 26.86 21.53
C LEU A 533 18.06 27.47 20.36
N VAL A 534 18.71 28.34 19.60
CA VAL A 534 18.25 28.83 18.31
C VAL A 534 19.10 28.20 17.21
N GLN A 535 18.47 27.50 16.27
CA GLN A 535 19.08 26.96 15.06
C GLN A 535 18.51 27.70 13.85
N ASP A 536 19.27 28.65 13.32
CA ASP A 536 19.00 29.21 11.98
C ASP A 536 19.56 28.21 10.95
N PHE A 537 18.80 27.88 9.91
CA PHE A 537 19.20 26.95 8.87
C PHE A 537 18.91 27.50 7.47
N PHE A 538 19.66 26.99 6.50
CA PHE A 538 19.47 27.19 5.08
C PHE A 538 19.76 25.88 4.36
N PHE A 539 18.86 25.43 3.50
CA PHE A 539 19.02 24.28 2.64
C PHE A 539 18.67 24.67 1.20
N ALA A 540 19.51 24.30 0.23
CA ALA A 540 19.26 24.59 -1.18
C ALA A 540 19.62 23.39 -2.07
N SER A 541 18.85 23.25 -3.14
CA SER A 541 19.09 22.31 -4.22
C SER A 541 19.16 23.08 -5.54
N PRO A 542 20.34 23.50 -6.02
CA PRO A 542 20.53 24.10 -7.34
C PRO A 542 20.39 23.04 -8.47
N PRO A 543 20.44 23.42 -9.76
CA PRO A 543 20.41 22.45 -10.87
C PRO A 543 21.57 21.46 -10.87
N ASP A 544 22.75 21.91 -10.48
CA ASP A 544 23.98 21.11 -10.42
C ASP A 544 23.88 19.93 -9.44
N ASP A 545 24.78 18.96 -9.56
CA ASP A 545 24.77 17.70 -8.81
C ASP A 545 25.26 17.81 -7.36
N TYR A 546 24.74 18.79 -6.61
CA TYR A 546 24.97 18.96 -5.18
C TYR A 546 23.76 19.58 -4.46
N THR A 547 23.79 19.52 -3.13
CA THR A 547 22.92 20.31 -2.25
C THR A 547 23.78 21.13 -1.29
N VAL A 548 23.22 22.21 -0.77
CA VAL A 548 23.91 23.11 0.17
C VAL A 548 23.13 23.14 1.47
N TYR A 549 23.79 22.83 2.58
CA TYR A 549 23.24 23.01 3.93
C TYR A 549 24.15 23.93 4.73
N ILE A 550 23.57 24.97 5.31
CA ILE A 550 24.24 25.93 6.18
C ILE A 550 23.41 26.07 7.45
N GLU A 551 24.05 26.07 8.61
CA GLU A 551 23.36 26.34 9.86
C GLU A 551 24.15 27.27 10.77
N ARG A 552 23.43 27.92 11.68
CA ARG A 552 23.99 28.71 12.76
C ARG A 552 23.25 28.36 14.04
N LEU A 553 24.01 27.92 15.03
CA LEU A 553 23.52 27.58 16.35
C LEU A 553 23.87 28.68 17.34
N LYS A 554 22.89 29.16 18.11
CA LYS A 554 23.07 30.13 19.18
C LYS A 554 22.40 29.61 20.44
N THR A 555 23.17 29.40 21.48
CA THR A 555 22.66 29.05 22.81
C THR A 555 22.30 30.31 23.58
N VAL A 556 21.31 30.21 24.47
CA VAL A 556 21.15 31.18 25.56
C VAL A 556 22.31 30.99 26.55
N ASP A 557 22.71 32.06 27.23
CA ASP A 557 23.73 32.01 28.28
C ASP A 557 23.40 30.89 29.28
N ASP A 558 24.44 30.17 29.74
CA ASP A 558 24.40 29.00 30.63
C ASP A 558 23.89 27.65 30.06
N LEU A 559 23.32 27.60 28.85
CA LEU A 559 22.96 26.31 28.25
C LEU A 559 24.22 25.53 27.84
N ARG A 560 24.39 24.33 28.41
CA ARG A 560 25.39 23.34 27.98
C ARG A 560 24.72 22.17 27.28
N LEU A 561 25.05 21.98 26.01
CA LEU A 561 24.60 20.82 25.23
C LEU A 561 25.42 19.59 25.63
N ASN A 562 24.76 18.46 25.84
CA ASN A 562 25.40 17.16 26.10
C ASN A 562 25.80 16.46 24.79
N ALA A 563 25.00 16.60 23.73
CA ALA A 563 25.27 15.98 22.44
C ALA A 563 24.68 16.81 21.28
N ARG A 564 25.40 16.84 20.15
CA ARG A 564 24.97 17.51 18.92
C ARG A 564 25.40 16.73 17.69
N GLU A 565 24.42 16.35 16.88
CA GLU A 565 24.62 15.66 15.60
C GLU A 565 23.76 16.34 14.53
N THR A 566 24.35 17.29 13.80
CA THR A 566 23.71 18.05 12.72
C THR A 566 24.49 17.93 11.41
N GLY A 567 23.84 18.24 10.28
CA GLY A 567 24.36 17.96 8.93
C GLY A 567 24.41 16.47 8.63
N THR A 568 23.58 15.67 9.30
CA THR A 568 23.59 14.21 9.19
C THR A 568 22.88 13.75 7.93
N ILE A 569 23.46 12.75 7.27
CA ILE A 569 22.80 11.97 6.22
C ILE A 569 22.63 10.57 6.79
N GLY A 570 21.39 10.12 6.96
CA GLY A 570 21.11 8.77 7.42
C GLY A 570 21.60 7.76 6.39
N LEU A 571 22.20 6.66 6.84
CA LEU A 571 22.56 5.53 5.99
C LEU A 571 21.80 4.30 6.49
N GLU A 572 21.21 3.52 5.57
CA GLU A 572 20.53 2.25 5.91
C GLU A 572 21.56 1.15 6.27
N TYR A 573 22.76 1.25 5.68
CA TYR A 573 23.87 0.31 5.91
C TYR A 573 25.17 1.05 6.23
N ALA A 574 26.08 0.40 6.96
CA ALA A 574 27.40 0.95 7.24
C ALA A 574 28.25 0.97 5.94
N LEU A 575 28.33 2.12 5.28
CA LEU A 575 29.12 2.29 4.06
C LEU A 575 30.46 2.96 4.36
N GLY A 576 31.43 2.16 4.81
CA GLY A 576 32.82 2.58 4.89
C GLY A 576 33.09 3.82 5.77
N SER A 577 34.26 4.41 5.62
CA SER A 577 34.72 5.56 6.42
C SER A 577 34.22 6.88 5.83
N ASN A 578 33.36 7.60 6.56
CA ASN A 578 33.02 8.99 6.27
C ASN A 578 34.14 9.91 6.78
N SER A 579 34.63 10.81 5.93
CA SER A 579 35.49 11.92 6.34
C SER A 579 34.65 13.18 6.52
N ARG A 580 34.82 13.86 7.66
CA ARG A 580 34.18 15.14 7.95
C ARG A 580 35.26 16.18 8.18
N THR A 581 35.28 17.23 7.38
CA THR A 581 36.15 18.40 7.61
C THR A 581 35.34 19.47 8.31
N LEU A 582 35.69 19.76 9.56
CA LEU A 582 35.10 20.84 10.35
C LEU A 582 35.99 22.08 10.23
N HIS A 583 35.41 23.21 9.83
CA HIS A 583 36.08 24.50 9.78
C HIS A 583 35.47 25.44 10.83
N GLY A 584 36.28 26.00 11.72
CA GLY A 584 35.87 27.01 12.69
C GLY A 584 36.79 27.09 13.92
N PRO A 585 36.75 28.21 14.68
CA PRO A 585 37.39 28.28 16.00
C PRO A 585 36.60 27.41 16.98
N TRP A 586 37.31 26.52 17.67
CA TRP A 586 36.78 25.60 18.66
C TRP A 586 36.47 26.29 19.99
#